data_AF-A0A9D4AJ88-F1
#
_entry.id   AF-A0A9D4AJ88-F1
#
_cell.length_a   1.000
_cell.length_b   1.000
_cell.length_c   1.000
_cell.angle_alpha   90.00
_cell.angle_beta   90.00
_cell.angle_gamma   90.00
#
_symmetry.space_group_name_H-M   'P 1'
#
loop_
_entity.id
_entity.type
_entity.pdbx_description
1 polymer ?
#
loop_
_entity_poly.entity_id
_entity_poly.type
_entity_poly.pdbx_seq_one_letter_code
_entity_poly.pdbx_strand_id
1 'polypeptide(L)'
;MVKVLKFDGEEQEKDINKMLEIIKVLEKGVNDIFPNDNNVGYLDFVISSVFSFHVAMEEVIGIKMVDSEKTPLLHSWVTKLNHLALVKETMAPNHKLVEVLMVVRQKARKAASAT
;
A
#
# COMPACT_ATOMS: atom_id res chain seq x y z
N MET A 1 3.54 -5.34 -5.12
CA MET A 1 4.39 -4.69 -4.10
C MET A 1 5.83 -5.20 -4.08
N VAL A 2 6.11 -6.51 -3.94
CA VAL A 2 7.51 -7.02 -3.86
C VAL A 2 8.38 -6.66 -5.08
N LYS A 3 7.81 -6.64 -6.30
CA LYS A 3 8.59 -6.27 -7.51
C LYS A 3 9.03 -4.80 -7.54
N VAL A 4 8.18 -3.89 -7.06
CA VAL A 4 8.52 -2.45 -6.92
C VAL A 4 9.69 -2.24 -5.94
N LEU A 5 9.86 -3.15 -4.97
CA LEU A 5 10.99 -3.14 -4.06
C LEU A 5 12.25 -3.80 -4.63
N LYS A 6 12.15 -4.53 -5.75
CA LYS A 6 13.25 -5.33 -6.29
C LYS A 6 14.18 -4.51 -7.22
N PHE A 7 13.60 -3.64 -8.04
CA PHE A 7 14.31 -2.96 -9.12
C PHE A 7 14.47 -1.45 -8.85
N ASP A 8 15.33 -0.80 -9.65
CA ASP A 8 15.57 0.65 -9.68
C ASP A 8 15.45 1.18 -11.13
N GLY A 9 15.32 2.49 -11.29
CA GLY A 9 15.27 3.13 -12.61
C GLY A 9 14.04 2.74 -13.43
N GLU A 10 14.21 2.54 -14.73
CA GLU A 10 13.11 2.33 -15.69
C GLU A 10 12.23 1.11 -15.37
N GLU A 11 12.82 0.02 -14.89
CA GLU A 11 12.06 -1.19 -14.54
C GLU A 11 11.18 -0.97 -13.30
N GLN A 12 11.70 -0.23 -12.32
CA GLN A 12 10.92 0.16 -11.15
C GLN A 12 9.77 1.10 -11.54
N GLU A 13 10.03 2.08 -12.40
CA GLU A 13 9.03 3.03 -12.87
C GLU A 13 7.89 2.32 -13.60
N LYS A 14 8.20 1.35 -14.47
CA LYS A 14 7.20 0.52 -15.14
C LYS A 14 6.30 -0.24 -14.16
N ASP A 15 6.90 -0.86 -13.14
CA ASP A 15 6.14 -1.61 -12.14
C ASP A 15 5.32 -0.70 -11.21
N ILE A 16 5.84 0.50 -10.90
CA ILE A 16 5.10 1.54 -10.18
C ILE A 16 3.89 1.97 -11.00
N ASN A 17 4.06 2.29 -12.27
CA ASN A 17 2.97 2.73 -13.15
C ASN A 17 1.88 1.66 -13.25
N LYS A 18 2.27 0.38 -13.43
CA LYS A 18 1.33 -0.74 -13.42
C LYS A 18 0.58 -0.88 -12.09
N MET A 19 1.28 -0.72 -10.97
CA MET A 19 0.65 -0.74 -9.64
C MET A 19 -0.38 0.39 -9.48
N LEU A 20 -0.03 1.61 -9.90
CA LEU A 20 -0.92 2.76 -9.83
C LEU A 20 -2.14 2.60 -10.76
N GLU A 21 -1.98 1.97 -11.93
CA GLU A 21 -3.12 1.63 -12.80
C GLU A 21 -4.08 0.63 -12.13
N ILE A 22 -3.56 -0.41 -11.48
CA ILE A 22 -4.39 -1.37 -10.73
C ILE A 22 -5.13 -0.66 -9.59
N ILE A 23 -4.47 0.26 -8.87
CA ILE A 23 -5.08 1.04 -7.80
C ILE A 23 -6.18 1.96 -8.36
N LYS A 24 -6.00 2.56 -9.53
CA LYS A 24 -7.06 3.34 -10.21
C LYS A 24 -8.24 2.47 -10.64
N VAL A 25 -8.01 1.23 -11.04
CA VAL A 25 -9.10 0.28 -11.34
C VAL A 25 -9.86 -0.09 -10.06
N LEU A 26 -9.13 -0.35 -8.97
CA LEU A 26 -9.73 -0.58 -7.66
C LEU A 26 -10.61 0.62 -7.25
N GLU A 27 -10.09 1.84 -7.32
CA GLU A 27 -10.84 3.07 -7.00
C GLU A 27 -12.19 3.15 -7.72
N LYS A 28 -12.23 2.82 -9.02
CA LYS A 28 -13.49 2.79 -9.79
C LYS A 28 -14.47 1.74 -9.26
N GLY A 29 -13.97 0.59 -8.82
CA GLY A 29 -14.78 -0.47 -8.23
C GLY A 29 -15.17 -0.21 -6.77
N VAL A 30 -14.42 0.62 -6.04
CA VAL A 30 -14.67 0.94 -4.63
C VAL A 30 -16.09 1.49 -4.45
N ASN A 31 -16.61 2.28 -5.40
CA ASN A 31 -17.96 2.83 -5.29
C ASN A 31 -19.06 1.76 -5.08
N ASP A 32 -18.88 0.56 -5.64
CA ASP A 32 -19.87 -0.53 -5.56
C ASP A 32 -19.67 -1.43 -4.33
N ILE A 33 -18.46 -1.42 -3.75
CA ILE A 33 -18.06 -2.32 -2.66
C ILE A 33 -17.75 -1.58 -1.35
N PHE A 34 -17.77 -0.24 -1.36
CA PHE A 34 -17.48 0.58 -0.20
C PHE A 34 -18.51 0.25 0.89
N PRO A 35 -18.08 -0.16 2.09
CA PRO A 35 -19.00 -0.56 3.14
C PRO A 35 -19.89 0.64 3.52
N ASN A 36 -21.19 0.50 3.27
CA ASN A 36 -22.20 1.47 3.68
C ASN A 36 -22.65 1.28 5.13
N ASP A 37 -22.17 0.22 5.79
CA ASP A 37 -22.46 -0.04 7.19
C ASP A 37 -21.30 0.39 8.11
N ASN A 38 -21.63 0.54 9.40
CA ASN A 38 -20.68 0.93 10.43
C ASN A 38 -19.90 -0.26 11.01
N ASN A 39 -20.10 -1.47 10.48
CA ASN A 39 -19.46 -2.66 10.99
C ASN A 39 -18.20 -2.97 10.18
N VAL A 40 -17.19 -3.54 10.85
CA VAL A 40 -15.99 -4.01 10.16
C VAL A 40 -16.30 -5.36 9.51
N GLY A 41 -16.30 -5.40 8.18
CA GLY A 41 -16.56 -6.58 7.37
C GLY A 41 -15.30 -7.21 6.78
N TYR A 42 -15.47 -8.29 6.01
CA TYR A 42 -14.36 -8.99 5.37
C TYR A 42 -13.54 -8.09 4.43
N LEU A 43 -14.19 -7.22 3.66
CA LEU A 43 -13.50 -6.31 2.75
C LEU A 43 -12.63 -5.29 3.48
N ASP A 44 -13.05 -4.81 4.65
CA ASP A 44 -12.25 -3.93 5.49
C ASP A 44 -10.93 -4.59 5.91
N PHE A 45 -10.96 -5.88 6.27
CA PHE A 45 -9.75 -6.64 6.57
C PHE A 45 -8.83 -6.77 5.36
N VAL A 46 -9.40 -7.05 4.17
CA VAL A 46 -8.62 -7.15 2.93
C VAL A 46 -7.96 -5.81 2.61
N ILE A 47 -8.71 -4.71 2.61
CA ILE A 47 -8.18 -3.36 2.32
C ILE A 47 -7.13 -2.96 3.37
N SER A 48 -7.40 -3.17 4.66
CA SER A 48 -6.46 -2.90 5.74
C SER A 48 -5.14 -3.66 5.56
N SER A 49 -5.21 -4.97 5.28
CA SER A 49 -4.01 -5.81 5.11
C SER A 49 -3.11 -5.37 3.94
N VAL A 50 -3.69 -4.78 2.90
CA VAL A 50 -2.97 -4.34 1.71
C VAL A 50 -2.45 -2.91 1.84
N PHE A 51 -3.24 -2.02 2.45
CA PHE A 51 -2.98 -0.57 2.38
C PHE A 51 -2.64 0.07 3.72
N SER A 52 -2.84 -0.55 4.87
CA SER A 52 -2.61 0.15 6.15
C SER A 52 -1.16 0.56 6.39
N PHE A 53 -0.19 -0.12 5.77
CA PHE A 53 1.24 0.23 5.81
C PHE A 53 1.69 1.12 4.64
N HIS A 54 0.76 1.66 3.82
CA HIS A 54 1.09 2.42 2.61
C HIS A 54 2.05 3.57 2.88
N VAL A 55 1.91 4.31 3.99
CA VAL A 55 2.82 5.44 4.33
C VAL A 55 4.28 4.98 4.36
N ALA A 56 4.58 3.83 4.96
CA ALA A 56 5.94 3.29 4.99
C ALA A 56 6.42 2.85 3.60
N MET A 57 5.52 2.28 2.78
CA MET A 57 5.84 1.94 1.39
C MET A 57 6.18 3.19 0.58
N GLU A 58 5.36 4.23 0.69
CA GLU A 58 5.54 5.52 0.01
C GLU A 58 6.87 6.15 0.36
N GLU A 59 7.29 6.10 1.62
CA GLU A 59 8.60 6.60 2.07
C GLU A 59 9.76 5.82 1.44
N VAL A 60 9.66 4.48 1.37
CA VAL A 60 10.71 3.62 0.83
C VAL A 60 10.86 3.75 -0.70
N ILE A 61 9.75 3.96 -1.41
CA ILE A 61 9.74 3.99 -2.89
C ILE A 61 9.69 5.41 -3.46
N GLY A 62 9.39 6.42 -2.65
CA GLY A 62 9.36 7.83 -3.05
C GLY A 62 8.17 8.24 -3.90
N ILE A 63 7.01 7.58 -3.76
CA ILE A 63 5.79 7.90 -4.54
C ILE A 63 4.55 7.97 -3.64
N LYS A 64 3.47 8.56 -4.15
CA LYS A 64 2.14 8.47 -3.53
C LYS A 64 1.34 7.32 -4.13
N MET A 65 1.08 6.31 -3.31
CA MET A 65 0.34 5.10 -3.65
C MET A 65 -1.15 5.24 -3.35
N VAL A 66 -1.50 5.81 -2.20
CA VAL A 66 -2.88 6.14 -1.81
C VAL A 66 -3.01 7.66 -1.79
N ASP A 67 -3.47 8.20 -2.90
CA ASP A 67 -3.47 9.63 -3.20
C ASP A 67 -4.90 10.17 -3.04
N SER A 68 -5.08 11.23 -2.25
CA SER A 68 -6.40 11.80 -1.95
C SER A 68 -7.05 12.47 -3.17
N GLU A 69 -6.27 12.90 -4.16
CA GLU A 69 -6.79 13.51 -5.38
C GLU A 69 -7.10 12.47 -6.45
N LYS A 70 -6.25 11.44 -6.58
CA LYS A 70 -6.39 10.41 -7.62
C LYS A 70 -7.26 9.23 -7.21
N THR A 71 -7.29 8.93 -5.91
CA THR A 71 -8.02 7.80 -5.31
C THR A 71 -8.76 8.23 -4.03
N PRO A 72 -9.67 9.20 -4.10
CA PRO A 72 -10.34 9.78 -2.93
C PRO A 72 -11.12 8.75 -2.09
N LEU A 73 -11.81 7.79 -2.71
CA LEU A 73 -12.61 6.79 -1.98
C LEU A 73 -11.72 5.80 -1.25
N LEU A 74 -10.70 5.26 -1.92
CA LEU A 74 -9.72 4.38 -1.30
C LEU A 74 -8.96 5.10 -0.18
N HIS A 75 -8.56 6.36 -0.41
CA HIS A 75 -7.90 7.18 0.61
C HIS A 75 -8.78 7.34 1.85
N SER A 76 -10.05 7.69 1.66
CA SER A 76 -11.02 7.80 2.75
C SER A 76 -11.19 6.46 3.49
N TRP A 77 -11.31 5.36 2.75
CA TRP A 77 -11.47 4.02 3.32
C TRP A 77 -10.27 3.63 4.20
N VAL A 78 -9.07 3.69 3.64
CA VAL A 78 -7.83 3.32 4.33
C VAL A 78 -7.61 4.23 5.54
N THR A 79 -7.92 5.53 5.40
CA THR A 79 -7.87 6.47 6.53
C THR A 79 -8.81 6.05 7.64
N LYS A 80 -10.09 5.75 7.34
CA LYS A 80 -11.07 5.26 8.34
C LYS A 80 -10.56 4.00 9.04
N LEU A 81 -10.05 3.02 8.28
CA LEU A 81 -9.53 1.77 8.82
C LEU A 81 -8.32 1.98 9.73
N ASN A 82 -7.37 2.82 9.33
CA ASN A 82 -6.19 3.15 10.15
C ASN A 82 -6.54 3.91 11.43
N HIS A 83 -7.74 4.49 11.54
CA HIS A 83 -8.20 5.14 12.77
C HIS A 83 -8.83 4.17 13.77
N LEU A 84 -9.20 2.95 13.37
CA LEU A 84 -9.74 1.93 14.25
C LEU A 84 -8.72 1.52 15.33
N ALA A 85 -9.18 1.38 16.57
CA ALA A 85 -8.34 0.97 17.69
C ALA A 85 -7.60 -0.34 17.40
N LEU A 86 -8.31 -1.34 16.86
CA LEU A 86 -7.73 -2.64 16.50
C LEU A 86 -6.55 -2.52 15.52
N VAL A 87 -6.66 -1.67 14.50
CA VAL A 87 -5.57 -1.47 13.53
C VAL A 87 -4.41 -0.72 14.18
N LYS A 88 -4.68 0.32 14.97
CA LYS A 88 -3.64 1.07 15.69
C LYS A 88 -2.86 0.22 16.69
N GLU A 89 -3.54 -0.68 17.39
CA GLU A 89 -2.93 -1.55 18.41
C GLU A 89 -2.10 -2.69 17.80
N THR A 90 -2.47 -3.15 16.59
CA THR A 90 -1.80 -4.26 15.91
C THR A 90 -0.74 -3.81 14.92
N MET A 91 -0.84 -2.59 14.39
CA MET A 91 0.12 -2.07 13.42
C MET A 91 1.43 -1.68 14.10
N ALA A 92 2.54 -2.12 13.51
CA ALA A 92 3.86 -1.69 13.97
C ALA A 92 4.04 -0.17 13.73
N PRO A 93 4.83 0.53 14.57
CA PRO A 93 5.20 1.91 14.31
C PRO A 93 5.79 2.09 12.90
N ASN A 94 5.47 3.20 12.25
CA ASN A 94 5.82 3.44 10.86
C ASN A 94 7.33 3.27 10.58
N HIS A 95 8.22 3.79 11.44
CA HIS A 95 9.67 3.63 11.29
C HIS A 95 10.12 2.16 11.22
N LYS A 96 9.49 1.25 12.00
CA LYS A 96 9.81 -0.18 11.95
C LYS A 96 9.35 -0.82 10.65
N LEU A 97 8.20 -0.38 10.12
CA LEU A 97 7.72 -0.84 8.82
C LEU A 97 8.68 -0.39 7.71
N VAL A 98 9.15 0.85 7.75
CA VAL A 98 10.17 1.37 6.83
C VAL A 98 11.45 0.54 6.91
N GLU A 99 11.96 0.26 8.12
CA GLU A 99 13.14 -0.59 8.32
C GLU A 99 12.96 -1.98 7.69
N VAL A 100 11.83 -2.65 7.94
CA VAL A 100 11.53 -3.96 7.36
C VAL A 100 11.47 -3.90 5.84
N LEU A 101 10.81 -2.90 5.28
CA LEU A 101 10.69 -2.71 3.83
C LEU A 101 12.05 -2.41 3.18
N MET A 102 12.91 -1.64 3.84
CA MET A 102 14.28 -1.40 3.40
C MET A 102 15.12 -2.68 3.40
N VAL A 103 14.98 -3.53 4.43
CA VAL A 103 15.64 -4.84 4.46
C VAL A 103 15.14 -5.74 3.33
N VAL A 104 13.83 -5.77 3.07
CA VAL A 104 13.23 -6.51 1.95
C VAL A 104 13.77 -6.00 0.62
N ARG A 105 13.80 -4.68 0.41
CA ARG A 105 14.35 -4.02 -0.79
C ARG A 105 15.81 -4.39 -1.01
N GLN A 106 16.65 -4.31 0.03
CA GLN A 106 18.06 -4.70 -0.05
C GLN A 106 18.24 -6.19 -0.40
N LYS A 107 17.49 -7.09 0.21
CA LYS A 107 17.54 -8.53 -0.09
C LYS A 107 17.10 -8.83 -1.52
N ALA A 108 16.00 -8.23 -1.97
CA ALA A 108 15.47 -8.41 -3.31
C ALA A 108 16.47 -7.95 -4.38
N ARG A 109 17.15 -6.81 -4.15
CA ARG A 109 18.22 -6.30 -5.02
C ARG A 109 19.43 -7.23 -5.08
N LYS A 110 19.92 -7.71 -3.94
CA LYS A 110 21.05 -8.68 -3.90
C LYS A 110 20.75 -9.94 -4.71
N ALA A 111 19.52 -10.44 -4.63
CA ALA A 111 19.10 -11.60 -5.42
C ALA A 111 19.02 -11.28 -6.92
N ALA A 112 18.63 -10.07 -7.30
CA ALA A 112 18.56 -9.64 -8.71
C ALA A 112 19.95 -9.49 -9.35
N SER A 113 20.94 -9.01 -8.60
CA SER A 113 22.33 -8.88 -9.08
C SER A 113 23.09 -10.21 -9.19
N ALA A 114 22.54 -11.30 -8.66
CA ALA A 114 23.15 -12.64 -8.68
C ALA A 114 22.68 -13.52 -9.85
N THR A 115 21.84 -12.97 -10.73
CA THR A 115 21.24 -13.60 -11.92
C THR A 115 21.53 -12.75 -13.14
#